data_AF-A0A430QVM1-F1
#
_entry.id   AF-A0A430QVM1-F1
#
_cell.length_a   1.000
_cell.length_b   1.000
_cell.length_c   1.000
_cell.angle_alpha   90.00
_cell.angle_beta   90.00
_cell.angle_gamma   90.00
#
_symmetry.space_group_name_H-M   'P 1'
#
loop_
_entity.id
_entity.type
_entity.pdbx_description
1 polymer ?
#
loop_
_entity_poly.entity_id
_entity_poly.type
_entity_poly.pdbx_seq_one_letter_code
_entity_poly.pdbx_strand_id
1 'polypeptide(L)'
;MKPLARIRLDAKGLVREVQADPSLDLEGNGLPCALLVQGQDPFGRPLCPRCPVQRELRRGAYRASTPLLVKGRRLRCQGYREAEGFLVELYPERAEPPDLLLELSRLTQHLLRNPEGFPQALEDFLRALRLALGMEAAELFLIDPEGHHLILTAYEGLHREAFLERPWFQLGEGYPGIVALRREPLVTHALGEDPRYLRQKVKQLGYQTYVCCPLELPHSLIGVLNLASRDPRLDHEALLDSLGRIGPLFASTLYTLLTRLGEVGLEAIAQHLLRGEASEALLTFLREVRRLTGATGVQVVAREGRRVALGWVPPCTMKNCPAWRGEVAGLKNGLPDCPEAEGRPRICLPLWAKGEVVA
;
A
#
# COMPACT_ATOMS: atom_id res chain seq x y z
N MET A 1 22.23 7.30 4.45
CA MET A 1 22.71 6.06 3.77
C MET A 1 23.57 6.35 2.53
N LYS A 2 24.90 6.17 2.60
CA LYS A 2 25.73 6.12 1.38
C LYS A 2 25.87 4.66 0.94
N PRO A 3 25.37 4.28 -0.25
CA PRO A 3 25.56 2.92 -0.76
C PRO A 3 27.04 2.66 -1.06
N LEU A 4 27.48 1.42 -0.88
CA LEU A 4 28.80 0.94 -1.31
C LEU A 4 28.87 0.76 -2.82
N ALA A 5 27.73 0.55 -3.49
CA ALA A 5 27.67 0.60 -4.94
C ALA A 5 26.31 1.10 -5.41
N ARG A 6 26.32 1.87 -6.51
CA ARG A 6 25.17 2.25 -7.31
C ARG A 6 25.37 1.73 -8.72
N ILE A 7 24.41 0.94 -9.19
CA ILE A 7 24.46 0.28 -10.49
C ILE A 7 23.17 0.65 -11.21
N ARG A 8 23.28 1.44 -12.27
CA ARG A 8 22.14 1.72 -13.15
C ARG A 8 22.04 0.68 -14.23
N LEU A 9 20.84 0.15 -14.40
CA LEU A 9 20.50 -0.89 -15.35
C LEU A 9 19.48 -0.37 -16.35
N ASP A 10 19.56 -0.85 -17.58
CA ASP A 10 18.47 -0.70 -18.55
C ASP A 10 17.27 -1.60 -18.21
N ALA A 11 16.19 -1.49 -18.99
CA ALA A 11 14.99 -2.32 -18.82
C ALA A 11 15.24 -3.84 -18.98
N LYS A 12 16.32 -4.26 -19.65
CA LYS A 12 16.72 -5.67 -19.79
C LYS A 12 17.58 -6.16 -18.62
N GLY A 13 18.03 -5.26 -17.74
CA GLY A 13 18.90 -5.57 -16.61
C GLY A 13 20.39 -5.53 -16.96
N LEU A 14 20.76 -4.92 -18.08
CA LEU A 14 22.14 -4.68 -18.48
C LEU A 14 22.67 -3.41 -17.83
N VAL A 15 23.90 -3.48 -17.35
CA VAL A 15 24.58 -2.37 -16.68
C VAL A 15 24.83 -1.23 -17.67
N ARG A 16 24.41 -0.02 -17.32
CA ARG A 16 24.69 1.23 -18.04
C ARG A 16 25.77 2.07 -17.36
N GLU A 17 25.71 2.12 -16.02
CA GLU A 17 26.59 2.92 -15.19
C GLU A 17 26.85 2.19 -13.87
N VAL A 18 28.10 2.23 -13.39
CA VAL A 18 28.48 1.69 -12.09
C VAL A 18 29.29 2.74 -11.34
N GLN A 19 28.89 3.02 -10.11
CA GLN A 19 29.67 3.78 -9.14
C GLN A 19 29.81 2.90 -7.91
N ALA A 20 30.97 2.29 -7.70
CA ALA A 20 31.21 1.37 -6.60
C ALA A 20 32.42 1.81 -5.77
N ASP A 21 32.35 1.51 -4.47
CA ASP A 21 33.49 1.55 -3.58
C ASP A 21 34.56 0.58 -4.12
N PRO A 22 35.84 1.01 -4.21
CA PRO A 22 36.91 0.16 -4.73
C PRO A 22 37.01 -1.20 -4.05
N SER A 23 36.58 -1.30 -2.79
CA SER A 23 36.62 -2.54 -2.02
C SER A 23 35.63 -3.62 -2.48
N LEU A 24 34.65 -3.27 -3.34
CA LEU A 24 33.78 -4.25 -4.00
C LEU A 24 34.31 -4.70 -5.35
N ASP A 25 35.18 -3.91 -5.98
CA ASP A 25 35.80 -4.20 -7.29
C ASP A 25 34.74 -4.65 -8.30
N LEU A 26 33.82 -3.72 -8.57
CA LEU A 26 32.70 -3.85 -9.49
C LEU A 26 32.91 -2.89 -10.66
N GLU A 27 33.34 -3.40 -11.79
CA GLU A 27 33.55 -2.64 -13.00
C GLU A 27 32.96 -3.35 -14.22
N GLY A 28 32.42 -2.57 -15.16
CA GLY A 28 31.94 -3.06 -16.44
C GLY A 28 30.65 -2.39 -16.91
N ASN A 29 30.43 -2.44 -18.21
CA ASN A 29 29.29 -1.83 -18.90
C ASN A 29 28.71 -2.82 -19.93
N GLY A 30 27.40 -2.79 -20.15
CA GLY A 30 26.70 -3.62 -21.13
C GLY A 30 26.50 -5.09 -20.73
N LEU A 31 27.05 -5.54 -19.60
CA LEU A 31 26.86 -6.89 -19.08
C LEU A 31 25.60 -7.00 -18.20
N PRO A 32 24.99 -8.19 -18.05
CA PRO A 32 23.96 -8.42 -17.06
C PRO A 32 24.46 -8.12 -15.64
N CYS A 33 23.63 -7.44 -14.84
CA CYS A 33 23.93 -7.15 -13.43
C CYS A 33 24.35 -8.39 -12.62
N ALA A 34 23.84 -9.57 -12.99
CA ALA A 34 24.17 -10.82 -12.32
C ALA A 34 25.64 -11.23 -12.49
N LEU A 35 26.23 -10.93 -13.65
CA LEU A 35 27.65 -11.18 -13.93
C LEU A 35 28.55 -10.15 -13.27
N LEU A 36 28.05 -8.93 -13.05
CA LEU A 36 28.76 -7.87 -12.33
C LEU A 36 28.82 -8.18 -10.82
N VAL A 37 27.66 -8.39 -10.19
CA VAL A 37 27.55 -8.48 -8.73
C VAL A 37 27.92 -9.87 -8.21
N GLN A 38 27.57 -10.94 -8.95
CA GLN A 38 27.85 -12.34 -8.60
C GLN A 38 27.46 -12.72 -7.16
N GLY A 39 26.37 -12.12 -6.68
CA GLY A 39 25.88 -12.30 -5.31
C GLY A 39 25.43 -13.72 -5.01
N GLN A 40 25.70 -14.16 -3.78
CA GLN A 40 25.28 -15.45 -3.23
C GLN A 40 24.23 -15.26 -2.15
N ASP A 41 23.42 -16.28 -1.89
CA ASP A 41 22.52 -16.31 -0.74
C ASP A 41 23.31 -16.51 0.57
N PRO A 42 22.68 -16.41 1.76
CA PRO A 42 23.38 -16.64 3.03
C PRO A 42 24.03 -18.02 3.20
N PHE A 43 23.71 -18.98 2.31
CA PHE A 43 24.25 -20.34 2.29
C PHE A 43 25.34 -20.53 1.21
N GLY A 44 25.77 -19.45 0.54
CA GLY A 44 26.81 -19.48 -0.49
C GLY A 44 26.34 -19.92 -1.89
N ARG A 45 25.03 -20.09 -2.12
CA ARG A 45 24.49 -20.49 -3.42
C ARG A 45 24.31 -19.28 -4.34
N PRO A 46 24.53 -19.39 -5.66
CA PRO A 46 24.35 -18.27 -6.59
C PRO A 46 22.92 -17.69 -6.54
N LEU A 47 22.79 -16.41 -6.16
CA LEU A 47 21.53 -15.71 -6.01
C LEU A 47 21.23 -14.81 -7.22
N CYS A 48 22.23 -14.06 -7.69
CA CYS A 48 22.07 -13.08 -8.75
C CYS A 48 21.58 -13.63 -10.11
N PRO A 49 21.92 -14.86 -10.56
CA PRO A 49 21.37 -15.42 -11.79
C PRO A 49 19.84 -15.56 -11.78
N ARG A 50 19.24 -15.72 -10.60
CA ARG A 50 17.78 -15.70 -10.38
C ARG A 50 17.39 -14.54 -9.46
N CYS A 51 17.88 -13.35 -9.80
CA CYS A 51 17.81 -12.14 -8.96
C CYS A 51 16.38 -11.87 -8.44
N PRO A 52 16.13 -12.02 -7.12
CA PRO A 52 14.82 -11.72 -6.53
C PRO A 52 14.43 -10.26 -6.73
N VAL A 53 15.40 -9.34 -6.61
CA VAL A 53 15.17 -7.90 -6.72
C VAL A 53 14.65 -7.53 -8.11
N GLN A 54 15.38 -7.88 -9.18
CA GLN A 54 14.92 -7.57 -10.54
C GLN A 54 13.62 -8.29 -10.89
N ARG A 55 13.39 -9.50 -10.35
CA ARG A 55 12.13 -10.22 -10.55
C ARG A 55 10.94 -9.43 -10.01
N GLU A 56 11.01 -8.94 -8.78
CA GLU A 56 9.93 -8.16 -8.18
C GLU A 56 9.75 -6.80 -8.88
N LEU A 57 10.85 -6.11 -9.23
CA LEU A 57 10.76 -4.84 -9.97
C LEU A 57 10.10 -5.00 -11.35
N ARG A 58 10.40 -6.08 -12.08
CA ARG A 58 9.75 -6.41 -13.36
C ARG A 58 8.28 -6.78 -13.21
N ARG A 59 7.87 -7.24 -12.02
CA ARG A 59 6.47 -7.53 -11.69
C ARG A 59 5.69 -6.29 -11.26
N GLY A 60 6.34 -5.12 -11.21
CA GLY A 60 5.68 -3.84 -10.99
C GLY A 60 6.06 -3.16 -9.68
N ALA A 61 6.73 -3.84 -8.74
CA ALA A 61 7.19 -3.21 -7.51
C ALA A 61 8.13 -2.02 -7.83
N TYR A 62 7.97 -0.92 -7.08
CA TYR A 62 8.86 0.23 -7.24
C TYR A 62 10.19 0.01 -6.51
N ARG A 63 10.18 -0.88 -5.51
CA ARG A 63 11.31 -1.20 -4.65
C ARG A 63 11.34 -2.70 -4.35
N ALA A 64 12.53 -3.29 -4.32
CA ALA A 64 12.73 -4.65 -3.82
C ALA A 64 14.08 -4.79 -3.14
N SER A 65 14.20 -5.65 -2.12
CA SER A 65 15.47 -5.87 -1.45
C SER A 65 15.70 -7.34 -1.12
N THR A 66 16.97 -7.74 -1.06
CA THR A 66 17.37 -9.06 -0.59
C THR A 66 18.75 -9.01 0.07
N PRO A 67 18.98 -9.73 1.18
CA PRO A 67 20.33 -9.92 1.69
C PRO A 67 21.13 -10.81 0.71
N LEU A 68 22.41 -10.54 0.59
CA LEU A 68 23.33 -11.32 -0.24
C LEU A 68 24.75 -11.26 0.30
N LEU A 69 25.56 -12.24 -0.10
CA LEU A 69 26.99 -12.24 0.04
C LEU A 69 27.65 -11.77 -1.26
N VAL A 70 28.52 -10.78 -1.19
CA VAL A 70 29.38 -10.35 -2.30
C VAL A 70 30.83 -10.44 -1.83
N LYS A 71 31.64 -11.29 -2.48
CA LYS A 71 33.04 -11.53 -2.09
C LYS A 71 33.19 -11.81 -0.57
N GLY A 72 32.28 -12.62 -0.02
CA GLY A 72 32.25 -12.97 1.42
C GLY A 72 31.67 -11.91 2.36
N ARG A 73 31.31 -10.72 1.86
CA ARG A 73 30.72 -9.63 2.67
C ARG A 73 29.20 -9.71 2.64
N ARG A 74 28.57 -9.61 3.82
CA ARG A 74 27.12 -9.52 3.95
C ARG A 74 26.64 -8.12 3.60
N LEU A 75 25.88 -8.04 2.52
CA LEU A 75 25.30 -6.81 2.00
C LEU A 75 23.78 -6.97 1.89
N ARG A 76 23.11 -5.84 1.65
CA ARG A 76 21.73 -5.77 1.20
C ARG A 76 21.71 -5.21 -0.22
N CYS A 77 21.19 -5.99 -1.15
CA CYS A 77 20.91 -5.54 -2.50
C CYS A 77 19.52 -4.90 -2.49
N GLN A 78 19.47 -3.64 -2.86
CA GLN A 78 18.28 -2.82 -2.83
C GLN A 78 18.07 -2.27 -4.24
N GLY A 79 17.00 -2.70 -4.90
CA GLY A 79 16.63 -2.22 -6.22
C GLY A 79 15.47 -1.25 -6.18
N TYR A 80 15.46 -0.34 -7.15
CA TYR A 80 14.40 0.63 -7.41
C TYR A 80 14.07 0.64 -8.89
N ARG A 81 12.80 0.85 -9.22
CA ARG A 81 12.35 1.05 -10.59
C ARG A 81 12.55 2.51 -10.98
N GLU A 82 13.23 2.74 -12.10
CA GLU A 82 13.42 4.07 -12.70
C GLU A 82 12.69 4.14 -14.05
N ALA A 83 12.60 5.35 -14.62
CA ALA A 83 11.89 5.58 -15.88
C ALA A 83 12.40 4.72 -17.05
N GLU A 84 13.72 4.51 -17.14
CA GLU A 84 14.38 3.80 -18.25
C GLU A 84 14.99 2.44 -17.86
N GLY A 85 14.67 1.93 -16.67
CA GLY A 85 15.23 0.68 -16.17
C GLY A 85 15.21 0.57 -14.65
N PHE A 86 16.35 0.23 -14.05
CA PHE A 86 16.45 -0.03 -12.63
C PHE A 86 17.70 0.59 -12.01
N LEU A 87 17.59 1.07 -10.78
CA LEU A 87 18.72 1.41 -9.94
C LEU A 87 18.93 0.31 -8.91
N VAL A 88 20.12 -0.26 -8.85
CA VAL A 88 20.53 -1.22 -7.81
C VAL A 88 21.57 -0.59 -6.91
N GLU A 89 21.29 -0.53 -5.62
CA GLU A 89 22.17 -0.03 -4.58
C GLU A 89 22.58 -1.18 -3.65
N LEU A 90 23.88 -1.28 -3.32
CA LEU A 90 24.40 -2.24 -2.35
C LEU A 90 24.74 -1.53 -1.04
N TYR A 91 24.14 -1.97 0.06
CA TYR A 91 24.39 -1.45 1.40
C TYR A 91 25.03 -2.51 2.30
N PRO A 92 25.79 -2.13 3.34
CA PRO A 92 26.14 -3.04 4.43
C PRO A 92 24.88 -3.67 5.05
N GLU A 93 24.93 -4.92 5.52
CA GLU A 93 23.75 -5.58 6.12
C GLU A 93 23.21 -4.84 7.36
N ARG A 94 24.11 -4.27 8.18
CA ARG A 94 23.79 -3.38 9.32
C ARG A 94 23.72 -1.91 8.87
N ALA A 95 23.03 -1.64 7.78
CA ALA A 95 22.85 -0.27 7.32
C ALA A 95 21.92 0.53 8.25
N GLU A 96 22.08 1.86 8.22
CA GLU A 96 21.14 2.81 8.78
C GLU A 96 19.70 2.55 8.26
N PRO A 97 18.68 2.94 9.04
CA PRO A 97 17.28 2.89 8.61
C PRO A 97 17.06 3.60 7.26
N PRO A 98 16.08 3.16 6.45
CA PRO A 98 15.72 3.82 5.19
C PRO A 98 15.43 5.32 5.34
N ASP A 99 15.88 6.13 4.38
CA ASP A 99 15.53 7.54 4.29
C ASP A 99 14.07 7.69 3.81
N LEU A 100 13.17 8.02 4.74
CA LEU A 100 11.74 8.07 4.47
C LEU A 100 11.34 9.19 3.49
N LEU A 101 12.09 10.29 3.43
CA LEU A 101 11.81 11.36 2.47
C LEU A 101 12.12 10.91 1.04
N LEU A 102 13.27 10.25 0.86
CA LEU A 102 13.63 9.69 -0.44
C LEU A 102 12.65 8.59 -0.87
N GLU A 103 12.23 7.73 0.07
CA GLU A 103 11.25 6.68 -0.20
C GLU A 103 9.88 7.23 -0.58
N LEU A 104 9.43 8.29 0.09
CA LEU A 104 8.19 8.97 -0.25
C LEU A 104 8.26 9.64 -1.64
N SER A 105 9.39 10.24 -1.98
CA SER A 105 9.63 10.80 -3.32
C SER A 105 9.55 9.71 -4.39
N ARG A 106 10.20 8.56 -4.16
CA ARG A 106 10.18 7.41 -5.08
C ARG A 106 8.77 6.83 -5.24
N LEU A 107 8.04 6.66 -4.14
CA LEU A 107 6.64 6.25 -4.14
C LEU A 107 5.80 7.19 -5.03
N THR A 108 5.91 8.49 -4.79
CA THR A 108 5.15 9.51 -5.52
C THR A 108 5.43 9.43 -7.02
N GLN A 109 6.70 9.43 -7.43
CA GLN A 109 7.08 9.35 -8.83
C GLN A 109 6.61 8.05 -9.50
N HIS A 110 6.64 6.94 -8.77
CA HIS A 110 6.17 5.65 -9.27
C HIS A 110 4.66 5.67 -9.53
N LEU A 111 3.87 6.13 -8.56
CA LEU A 111 2.40 6.11 -8.64
C LEU A 111 1.83 7.16 -9.60
N LEU A 112 2.54 8.28 -9.81
CA LEU A 112 2.18 9.23 -10.87
C LEU A 112 2.32 8.64 -12.28
N ARG A 113 3.10 7.56 -12.45
CA ARG A 113 3.32 6.88 -13.74
C ARG A 113 2.59 5.54 -13.86
N ASN A 114 2.41 4.82 -12.75
CA ASN A 114 1.84 3.47 -12.68
C ASN A 114 0.75 3.44 -11.59
N PRO A 115 -0.38 4.14 -11.78
CA PRO A 115 -1.43 4.24 -10.75
C PRO A 115 -2.04 2.90 -10.36
N GLU A 116 -2.08 1.92 -11.26
CA GLU A 116 -2.54 0.55 -10.98
C GLU A 116 -1.68 -0.18 -9.93
N GLY A 117 -0.45 0.27 -9.70
CA GLY A 117 0.44 -0.24 -8.66
C GLY A 117 0.13 0.27 -7.25
N PHE A 118 -0.93 1.05 -7.06
CA PHE A 118 -1.24 1.77 -5.81
C PHE A 118 -1.18 0.89 -4.55
N PRO A 119 -1.89 -0.26 -4.45
CA PRO A 119 -1.85 -1.07 -3.24
C PRO A 119 -0.44 -1.60 -2.94
N GLN A 120 0.23 -2.16 -3.96
CA GLN A 120 1.56 -2.74 -3.79
C GLN A 120 2.61 -1.68 -3.43
N ALA A 121 2.55 -0.50 -4.04
CA ALA A 121 3.50 0.56 -3.76
C ALA A 121 3.30 1.12 -2.34
N LEU A 122 2.06 1.21 -1.85
CA LEU A 122 1.83 1.57 -0.45
C LEU A 122 2.37 0.51 0.50
N GLU A 123 2.20 -0.78 0.22
CA GLU A 123 2.80 -1.85 1.03
C GLU A 123 4.34 -1.78 1.04
N ASP A 124 4.97 -1.51 -0.12
CA ASP A 124 6.41 -1.31 -0.25
C ASP A 124 6.91 -0.10 0.57
N PHE A 125 6.13 1.00 0.59
CA PHE A 125 6.45 2.18 1.41
C PHE A 125 6.25 1.90 2.91
N LEU A 126 5.15 1.23 3.29
CA LEU A 126 4.92 0.81 4.68
C LEU A 126 6.03 -0.11 5.18
N ARG A 127 6.59 -0.98 4.31
CA ARG A 127 7.79 -1.77 4.64
C ARG A 127 8.98 -0.87 4.96
N ALA A 128 9.24 0.14 4.13
CA ALA A 128 10.34 1.08 4.35
C ALA A 128 10.17 1.83 5.68
N LEU A 129 8.96 2.35 5.92
CA LEU A 129 8.57 3.06 7.13
C LEU A 129 8.71 2.18 8.37
N ARG A 130 8.18 0.96 8.33
CA ARG A 130 8.29 -0.02 9.40
C ARG A 130 9.74 -0.35 9.75
N LEU A 131 10.58 -0.57 8.75
CA LEU A 131 12.01 -0.84 8.96
C LEU A 131 12.76 0.37 9.51
N ALA A 132 12.41 1.58 9.07
CA ALA A 132 13.05 2.80 9.54
C ALA A 132 12.73 3.11 11.00
N LEU A 133 11.50 2.81 11.42
CA LEU A 133 10.99 3.07 12.75
C LEU A 133 11.16 1.86 13.71
N GLY A 134 11.76 0.76 13.26
CA GLY A 134 11.98 -0.42 14.09
C GLY A 134 10.69 -1.15 14.51
N MET A 135 9.62 -1.02 13.72
CA MET A 135 8.31 -1.59 14.03
C MET A 135 8.12 -3.00 13.43
N GLU A 136 7.16 -3.77 13.92
CA GLU A 136 6.91 -5.15 13.47
C GLU A 136 5.74 -5.26 12.49
N ALA A 137 4.79 -4.33 12.54
CA ALA A 137 3.75 -4.17 11.52
C ALA A 137 3.45 -2.68 11.29
N ALA A 138 2.94 -2.38 10.10
CA ALA A 138 2.46 -1.08 9.68
C ALA A 138 1.15 -1.22 8.88
N GLU A 139 0.20 -0.31 9.10
CA GLU A 139 -1.11 -0.33 8.46
C GLU A 139 -1.50 1.06 8.02
N LEU A 140 -2.08 1.18 6.83
CA LEU A 140 -2.70 2.41 6.36
C LEU A 140 -4.20 2.18 6.20
N PHE A 141 -4.97 2.96 6.94
CA PHE A 141 -6.40 3.08 6.72
C PHE A 141 -6.66 4.39 5.98
N LEU A 142 -7.38 4.34 4.85
CA LEU A 142 -7.86 5.53 4.18
C LEU A 142 -9.32 5.77 4.56
N ILE A 143 -9.69 7.03 4.70
CA ILE A 143 -11.09 7.39 4.93
C ILE A 143 -11.86 7.39 3.61
N ASP A 144 -13.12 6.97 3.65
CA ASP A 144 -14.01 7.14 2.51
C ASP A 144 -14.29 8.65 2.23
N PRO A 145 -14.71 9.02 1.01
CA PRO A 145 -14.95 10.42 0.66
C PRO A 145 -16.02 11.13 1.50
N GLU A 146 -16.98 10.39 2.05
CA GLU A 146 -18.05 10.94 2.90
C GLU A 146 -17.59 11.12 4.36
N GLY A 147 -16.44 10.56 4.72
CA GLY A 147 -15.87 10.64 6.05
C GLY A 147 -16.45 9.62 7.04
N HIS A 148 -17.12 8.56 6.58
CA HIS A 148 -17.87 7.66 7.48
C HIS A 148 -17.03 6.47 7.96
N HIS A 149 -16.24 5.87 7.06
CA HIS A 149 -15.51 4.65 7.31
C HIS A 149 -14.03 4.78 7.00
N LEU A 150 -13.22 4.09 7.79
CA LEU A 150 -11.81 3.84 7.54
C LEU A 150 -11.65 2.44 6.96
N ILE A 151 -10.95 2.32 5.84
CA ILE A 151 -10.73 1.04 5.14
C ILE A 151 -9.24 0.74 5.12
N LEU A 152 -8.86 -0.45 5.62
CA LEU A 152 -7.49 -0.95 5.55
C LEU A 152 -7.08 -1.08 4.09
N THR A 153 -6.24 -0.16 3.65
CA THR A 153 -5.83 -0.02 2.25
C THR A 153 -4.50 -0.71 1.99
N ALA A 154 -3.58 -0.64 2.94
CA ALA A 154 -2.29 -1.31 2.87
C ALA A 154 -1.90 -1.85 4.25
N TYR A 155 -1.25 -3.01 4.25
CA TYR A 155 -0.72 -3.65 5.44
C TYR A 155 0.65 -4.23 5.12
N GLU A 156 1.60 -4.01 6.02
CA GLU A 156 2.87 -4.74 6.00
C GLU A 156 3.25 -5.27 7.39
N GLY A 157 3.60 -6.56 7.46
CA GLY A 157 4.01 -7.28 8.66
C GLY A 157 3.80 -8.79 8.50
N LEU A 158 4.33 -9.58 9.43
CA LEU A 158 4.26 -11.06 9.34
C LEU A 158 2.84 -11.63 9.51
N HIS A 159 1.99 -10.97 10.30
CA HIS A 159 0.74 -11.56 10.79
C HIS A 159 -0.53 -11.01 10.09
N ARG A 160 -0.51 -10.91 8.75
CA ARG A 160 -1.60 -10.26 7.97
C ARG A 160 -3.01 -10.72 8.33
N GLU A 161 -3.21 -12.02 8.50
CA GLU A 161 -4.52 -12.60 8.82
C GLU A 161 -5.09 -12.12 10.16
N ALA A 162 -4.24 -11.82 11.14
CA ALA A 162 -4.68 -11.28 12.42
C ALA A 162 -5.13 -9.82 12.28
N PHE A 163 -4.41 -9.01 11.50
CA PHE A 163 -4.78 -7.62 11.27
C PHE A 163 -6.01 -7.48 10.35
N LEU A 164 -6.24 -8.46 9.45
CA LEU A 164 -7.45 -8.59 8.63
C LEU A 164 -8.68 -9.11 9.41
N GLU A 165 -8.55 -9.47 10.69
CA GLU A 165 -9.70 -9.80 11.56
C GLU A 165 -10.76 -8.70 11.52
N ARG A 166 -10.30 -7.44 11.47
CA ARG A 166 -11.15 -6.28 11.28
C ARG A 166 -10.44 -5.22 10.43
N PRO A 167 -10.75 -5.15 9.12
CA PRO A 167 -10.07 -4.25 8.18
C PRO A 167 -10.86 -2.98 7.88
N TRP A 168 -11.91 -2.68 8.64
CA TRP A 168 -12.60 -1.41 8.57
C TRP A 168 -13.12 -0.98 9.95
N PHE A 169 -13.26 0.33 10.14
CA PHE A 169 -13.71 0.95 11.38
C PHE A 169 -14.60 2.16 11.06
N GLN A 170 -15.63 2.39 11.87
CA GLN A 170 -16.37 3.66 11.85
C GLN A 170 -15.60 4.75 12.60
N LEU A 171 -15.95 6.02 12.39
CA LEU A 171 -15.45 7.10 13.24
C LEU A 171 -15.81 6.86 14.71
N GLY A 172 -14.83 7.09 15.59
CA GLY A 172 -14.93 6.81 17.03
C GLY A 172 -14.81 5.33 17.41
N GLU A 173 -14.75 4.41 16.45
CA GLU A 173 -14.67 2.97 16.73
C GLU A 173 -13.24 2.44 16.64
N GLY A 174 -12.80 1.73 17.68
CA GLY A 174 -11.46 1.16 17.71
C GLY A 174 -10.37 2.23 17.68
N TYR A 175 -9.10 1.83 17.72
CA TYR A 175 -8.02 2.82 17.65
C TYR A 175 -8.05 3.68 16.37
N PRO A 176 -8.18 3.12 15.15
CA PRO A 176 -8.20 3.95 13.95
C PRO A 176 -9.37 4.94 13.93
N GLY A 177 -10.57 4.50 14.32
CA GLY A 177 -11.75 5.37 14.35
C GLY A 177 -11.67 6.45 15.43
N ILE A 178 -11.14 6.13 16.62
CA ILE A 178 -10.92 7.11 17.69
C ILE A 178 -9.95 8.21 17.22
N VAL A 179 -8.82 7.82 16.62
CA VAL A 179 -7.82 8.77 16.11
C VAL A 179 -8.37 9.60 14.96
N ALA A 180 -9.13 9.00 14.04
CA ALA A 180 -9.78 9.75 12.97
C ALA A 180 -10.80 10.78 13.48
N LEU A 181 -11.57 10.43 14.52
CA LEU A 181 -12.55 11.35 15.10
C LEU A 181 -11.88 12.50 15.87
N ARG A 182 -10.84 12.18 16.67
CA ARG A 182 -10.17 13.15 17.55
C ARG A 182 -9.11 13.99 16.85
N ARG A 183 -8.54 13.48 15.75
CA ARG A 183 -7.38 14.06 15.06
C ARG A 183 -6.16 14.22 15.96
N GLU A 184 -5.99 13.27 16.88
CA GLU A 184 -4.88 13.24 17.83
C GLU A 184 -4.23 11.85 17.81
N PRO A 185 -2.89 11.75 17.85
CA PRO A 185 -2.22 10.47 17.96
C PRO A 185 -2.63 9.69 19.22
N LEU A 186 -2.75 8.37 19.08
CA LEU A 186 -2.97 7.44 20.18
C LEU A 186 -1.79 6.48 20.26
N VAL A 187 -1.20 6.37 21.45
CA VAL A 187 -0.14 5.41 21.75
C VAL A 187 -0.56 4.53 22.92
N THR A 188 -0.24 3.25 22.85
CA THR A 188 -0.33 2.31 23.96
C THR A 188 0.90 1.40 23.98
N HIS A 189 1.28 0.94 25.17
CA HIS A 189 2.25 -0.15 25.38
C HIS A 189 1.60 -1.38 26.04
N ALA A 190 0.27 -1.35 26.22
CA ALA A 190 -0.52 -2.40 26.86
C ALA A 190 -1.75 -2.77 25.98
N LEU A 191 -1.52 -2.93 24.68
CA LEU A 191 -2.59 -3.20 23.70
C LEU A 191 -3.48 -4.41 24.08
N GLY A 192 -2.90 -5.44 24.70
CA GLY A 192 -3.63 -6.64 25.15
C GLY A 192 -4.77 -6.32 26.12
N GLU A 193 -4.55 -5.38 27.02
CA GLU A 193 -5.47 -5.04 28.12
C GLU A 193 -6.50 -3.99 27.71
N ASP A 194 -6.24 -3.23 26.65
CA ASP A 194 -7.10 -2.12 26.25
C ASP A 194 -8.39 -2.61 25.55
N PRO A 195 -9.59 -2.36 26.10
CA PRO A 195 -10.85 -2.79 25.48
C PRO A 195 -11.17 -2.03 24.19
N ARG A 196 -10.55 -0.87 23.96
CA ARG A 196 -10.73 -0.09 22.73
C ARG A 196 -10.02 -0.72 21.53
N TYR A 197 -9.10 -1.66 21.74
CA TYR A 197 -8.49 -2.41 20.66
C TYR A 197 -9.32 -3.64 20.29
N LEU A 198 -9.90 -3.64 19.09
CA LEU A 198 -11.00 -4.56 18.73
C LEU A 198 -10.56 -5.85 18.02
N ARG A 199 -9.25 -6.11 17.84
CA ARG A 199 -8.75 -7.29 17.14
C ARG A 199 -8.12 -8.29 18.11
N GLN A 200 -8.80 -9.40 18.39
CA GLN A 200 -8.38 -10.39 19.39
C GLN A 200 -7.19 -11.22 18.93
N LYS A 201 -7.09 -11.54 17.64
CA LYS A 201 -5.97 -12.32 17.08
C LYS A 201 -4.65 -11.57 17.23
N VAL A 202 -4.66 -10.25 17.09
CA VAL A 202 -3.46 -9.43 17.28
C VAL A 202 -3.04 -9.41 18.75
N LYS A 203 -4.00 -9.37 19.69
CA LYS A 203 -3.73 -9.51 21.13
C LYS A 203 -3.07 -10.85 21.46
N GLN A 204 -3.62 -11.94 20.92
CA GLN A 204 -3.09 -13.31 21.13
C GLN A 204 -1.67 -13.50 20.60
N LEU A 205 -1.27 -12.74 19.57
CA LEU A 205 0.09 -12.74 19.03
C LEU A 205 1.10 -11.95 19.90
N GLY A 206 0.63 -11.32 20.98
CA GLY A 206 1.47 -10.63 21.97
C GLY A 206 1.92 -9.24 21.55
N TYR A 207 1.22 -8.58 20.62
CA TYR A 207 1.47 -7.16 20.33
C TYR A 207 1.11 -6.31 21.55
N GLN A 208 2.04 -5.43 21.94
CA GLN A 208 1.94 -4.62 23.16
C GLN A 208 1.94 -3.13 22.82
N THR A 209 2.89 -2.71 21.99
CA THR A 209 3.01 -1.33 21.54
C THR A 209 2.21 -1.11 20.27
N TYR A 210 1.40 -0.04 20.26
CA TYR A 210 0.67 0.41 19.09
C TYR A 210 0.66 1.92 19.03
N VAL A 211 1.05 2.47 17.88
CA VAL A 211 1.07 3.90 17.58
C VAL A 211 0.10 4.13 16.44
N CYS A 212 -0.87 5.02 16.62
CA CYS A 212 -1.95 5.33 15.70
C CYS A 212 -1.93 6.84 15.47
N CYS A 213 -1.63 7.29 14.25
CA CYS A 213 -1.46 8.70 13.93
C CYS A 213 -2.40 9.13 12.79
N PRO A 214 -3.07 10.29 12.91
CA PRO A 214 -3.87 10.82 11.83
C PRO A 214 -2.97 11.26 10.67
N LEU A 215 -3.41 11.04 9.44
CA LEU A 215 -2.83 11.60 8.23
C LEU A 215 -3.79 12.67 7.74
N GLU A 216 -3.50 13.93 8.08
CA GLU A 216 -4.38 15.06 7.78
C GLU A 216 -3.67 16.17 7.03
N LEU A 217 -4.46 16.94 6.30
CA LEU A 217 -4.15 18.24 5.74
C LEU A 217 -5.00 19.28 6.48
N PRO A 218 -4.70 20.60 6.39
CA PRO A 218 -5.36 21.64 7.19
C PRO A 218 -6.90 21.61 7.21
N HIS A 219 -7.54 21.03 6.19
CA HIS A 219 -9.00 20.98 6.07
C HIS A 219 -9.57 19.58 5.84
N SER A 220 -8.75 18.52 5.86
CA SER A 220 -9.23 17.17 5.54
C SER A 220 -8.40 16.08 6.22
N LEU A 221 -9.08 15.07 6.74
CA LEU A 221 -8.46 13.82 7.14
C LEU A 221 -8.35 12.93 5.90
N ILE A 222 -7.16 12.41 5.62
CA ILE A 222 -6.91 11.48 4.50
C ILE A 222 -7.02 10.03 4.98
N GLY A 223 -6.62 9.78 6.22
CA GLY A 223 -6.60 8.45 6.80
C GLY A 223 -5.85 8.38 8.12
N VAL A 224 -5.47 7.16 8.50
CA VAL A 224 -4.75 6.88 9.75
C VAL A 224 -3.62 5.90 9.45
N LEU A 225 -2.41 6.24 9.90
CA LEU A 225 -1.24 5.38 9.85
C LEU A 225 -1.06 4.70 11.21
N ASN A 226 -0.91 3.39 11.20
CA ASN A 226 -0.72 2.60 12.39
C ASN A 226 0.58 1.81 12.35
N LEU A 227 1.21 1.66 13.51
CA LEU A 227 2.40 0.85 13.71
C LEU A 227 2.24 -0.02 14.94
N ALA A 228 2.66 -1.27 14.85
CA ALA A 228 2.56 -2.22 15.96
C ALA A 228 3.90 -2.91 16.22
N SER A 229 4.19 -3.18 17.49
CA SER A 229 5.35 -3.94 17.95
C SER A 229 5.00 -4.76 19.20
N ARG A 230 5.68 -5.87 19.40
CA ARG A 230 5.61 -6.67 20.63
C ARG A 230 6.54 -6.13 21.71
N ASP A 231 7.47 -5.24 21.37
CA ASP A 231 8.36 -4.59 22.32
C ASP A 231 7.63 -3.45 23.06
N PRO A 232 7.38 -3.56 24.38
CA PRO A 232 6.73 -2.52 25.17
C PRO A 232 7.66 -1.37 25.57
N ARG A 233 8.97 -1.45 25.25
CA ARG A 233 10.00 -0.49 25.69
C ARG A 233 10.39 0.53 24.63
N LEU A 234 9.68 0.53 23.50
CA LEU A 234 9.94 1.47 22.41
C LEU A 234 9.71 2.91 22.86
N ASP A 235 10.65 3.77 22.50
CA ASP A 235 10.55 5.21 22.69
C ASP A 235 9.47 5.78 21.76
N HIS A 236 8.29 6.02 22.31
CA HIS A 236 7.18 6.56 21.54
C HIS A 236 7.35 8.04 21.19
N GLU A 237 8.11 8.82 21.96
CA GLU A 237 8.34 10.23 21.65
C GLU A 237 9.17 10.35 20.37
N ALA A 238 10.26 9.58 20.26
CA ALA A 238 11.06 9.53 19.05
C ALA A 238 10.26 9.02 17.82
N LEU A 239 9.33 8.09 18.02
CA LEU A 239 8.43 7.62 16.97
C LEU A 239 7.45 8.71 16.52
N LEU A 240 6.80 9.38 17.46
CA LEU A 240 5.86 10.47 17.19
C LEU A 240 6.56 11.65 16.52
N ASP A 241 7.77 12.01 16.93
CA ASP A 241 8.59 13.03 16.28
C ASP A 241 8.89 12.68 14.82
N SER A 242 9.28 11.43 14.58
CA SER A 242 9.57 10.95 13.21
C SER A 242 8.30 10.95 12.35
N LEU A 243 7.17 10.53 12.92
CA LEU A 243 5.88 10.54 12.25
C LEU A 243 5.34 11.95 12.05
N GLY A 244 5.60 12.90 12.94
CA GLY A 244 5.22 14.30 12.79
C GLY A 244 5.93 14.97 11.62
N ARG A 245 7.13 14.50 11.25
CA ARG A 245 7.89 15.00 10.09
C ARG A 245 7.43 14.37 8.77
N ILE A 246 7.19 13.05 8.77
CA ILE A 246 6.84 12.30 7.55
C ILE A 246 5.34 12.27 7.27
N GLY A 247 4.51 12.29 8.32
CA GLY A 247 3.05 12.17 8.26
C GLY A 247 2.39 13.22 7.35
N PRO A 248 2.65 14.53 7.53
CA PRO A 248 2.08 15.57 6.67
C PRO A 248 2.49 15.42 5.20
N LEU A 249 3.74 15.04 4.95
CA LEU A 249 4.24 14.80 3.59
C LEU A 249 3.54 13.59 2.97
N PHE A 250 3.37 12.51 3.73
CA PHE A 250 2.68 11.31 3.27
C PHE A 250 1.20 11.58 3.02
N ALA A 251 0.52 12.34 3.90
CA ALA A 251 -0.85 12.79 3.71
C ALA A 251 -0.99 13.63 2.42
N SER A 252 -0.07 14.56 2.18
CA SER A 252 -0.03 15.38 0.96
C SER A 252 0.19 14.53 -0.31
N THR A 253 1.09 13.54 -0.25
CA THR A 253 1.32 12.60 -1.36
C THR A 253 0.05 11.79 -1.64
N LEU A 254 -0.57 11.21 -0.61
CA LEU A 254 -1.80 10.44 -0.76
C LEU A 254 -2.93 11.29 -1.35
N TYR A 255 -3.15 12.49 -0.81
CA TYR A 255 -4.13 13.44 -1.35
C TYR A 255 -3.88 13.73 -2.82
N THR A 256 -2.64 14.10 -3.19
CA THR A 256 -2.27 14.40 -4.58
C THR A 256 -2.54 13.21 -5.51
N LEU A 257 -2.17 12.00 -5.09
CA LEU A 257 -2.35 10.79 -5.90
C LEU A 257 -3.83 10.42 -6.05
N LEU A 258 -4.61 10.49 -4.97
CA LEU A 258 -6.04 10.18 -4.98
C LEU A 258 -6.83 11.21 -5.80
N THR A 259 -6.54 12.50 -5.64
CA THR A 259 -7.14 13.57 -6.44
C THR A 259 -6.83 13.40 -7.91
N ARG A 260 -5.56 13.18 -8.28
CA ARG A 260 -5.16 12.99 -9.68
C ARG A 260 -5.82 11.76 -10.31
N LEU A 261 -5.92 10.67 -9.56
CA LEU A 261 -6.65 9.47 -9.99
C LEU A 261 -8.12 9.77 -10.28
N GLY A 262 -8.77 10.54 -9.40
CA GLY A 262 -10.15 10.98 -9.58
C GLY A 262 -10.33 11.89 -10.80
N GLU A 263 -9.50 12.91 -10.95
CA GLU A 263 -9.57 13.87 -12.06
C GLU A 263 -9.44 13.21 -13.43
N VAL A 264 -8.43 12.36 -13.61
CA VAL A 264 -8.20 11.65 -14.90
C VAL A 264 -9.38 10.75 -15.23
N GLY A 265 -9.93 10.05 -14.24
CA GLY A 265 -11.11 9.20 -14.44
C GLY A 265 -12.36 10.02 -14.78
N LEU A 266 -12.60 11.11 -14.07
CA LEU A 266 -13.75 11.99 -14.29
C LEU A 266 -13.70 12.70 -15.63
N GLU A 267 -12.53 13.14 -16.09
CA GLU A 267 -12.38 13.80 -17.39
C GLU A 267 -12.81 12.87 -18.54
N ALA A 268 -12.39 11.60 -18.51
CA ALA A 268 -12.78 10.60 -19.50
C ALA A 268 -14.31 10.37 -19.52
N ILE A 269 -14.94 10.36 -18.34
CA ILE A 269 -16.40 10.20 -18.20
C ILE A 269 -17.13 11.47 -18.69
N ALA A 270 -16.65 12.65 -18.31
CA ALA A 270 -17.25 13.93 -18.64
C ALA A 270 -17.31 14.18 -20.16
N GLN A 271 -16.27 13.79 -20.91
CA GLN A 271 -16.25 13.91 -22.37
C GLN A 271 -17.42 13.18 -23.05
N HIS A 272 -17.77 11.98 -22.57
CA HIS A 272 -18.93 11.23 -23.07
C HIS A 272 -20.25 11.88 -22.65
N LEU A 273 -20.36 12.34 -21.39
CA LEU A 273 -21.57 13.01 -20.90
C LEU A 273 -21.89 14.29 -21.67
N LEU A 274 -20.87 15.10 -22.00
CA LEU A 274 -21.03 16.32 -22.80
C LEU A 274 -21.54 16.05 -24.22
N ARG A 275 -21.29 14.86 -24.76
CA ARG A 275 -21.80 14.42 -26.07
C ARG A 275 -23.19 13.75 -25.99
N GLY A 276 -23.77 13.65 -24.79
CA GLY A 276 -25.03 12.95 -24.54
C GLY A 276 -24.90 11.42 -24.49
N GLU A 277 -23.68 10.89 -24.41
CA GLU A 277 -23.39 9.46 -24.49
C GLU A 277 -23.34 8.80 -23.09
N ALA A 278 -24.44 8.88 -22.33
CA ALA A 278 -24.48 8.41 -20.94
C ALA A 278 -24.11 6.93 -20.76
N SER A 279 -24.47 6.08 -21.73
CA SER A 279 -24.10 4.66 -21.71
C SER A 279 -22.59 4.45 -21.85
N GLU A 280 -21.92 5.21 -22.74
CA GLU A 280 -20.47 5.14 -22.91
C GLU A 280 -19.74 5.71 -21.68
N ALA A 281 -20.25 6.79 -21.11
CA ALA A 281 -19.73 7.35 -19.86
C ALA A 281 -19.70 6.30 -18.73
N LEU A 282 -20.79 5.55 -18.56
CA LEU A 282 -20.88 4.49 -17.56
C LEU A 282 -19.97 3.29 -17.88
N LEU A 283 -19.85 2.89 -19.15
CA LEU A 283 -18.93 1.83 -19.55
C LEU A 283 -17.47 2.24 -19.35
N THR A 284 -17.12 3.49 -19.64
CA THR A 284 -15.79 4.06 -19.38
C THR A 284 -15.49 4.08 -17.88
N PHE A 285 -16.44 4.48 -17.04
CA PHE A 285 -16.31 4.37 -15.59
C PHE A 285 -16.02 2.92 -15.14
N LEU A 286 -16.81 1.94 -15.60
CA LEU A 286 -16.60 0.54 -15.26
C LEU A 286 -15.24 0.01 -15.76
N ARG A 287 -14.78 0.44 -16.94
CA ARG A 287 -13.46 0.09 -17.47
C ARG A 287 -12.35 0.58 -16.54
N GLU A 288 -12.40 1.84 -16.10
CA GLU A 288 -11.40 2.40 -15.20
C GLU A 288 -11.43 1.74 -13.82
N VAL A 289 -12.60 1.55 -13.22
CA VAL A 289 -12.72 0.85 -11.92
C VAL A 289 -12.15 -0.56 -12.01
N ARG A 290 -12.47 -1.31 -13.07
CA ARG A 290 -11.94 -2.68 -13.26
C ARG A 290 -10.42 -2.67 -13.45
N ARG A 291 -9.89 -1.72 -14.22
CA ARG A 291 -8.44 -1.56 -14.45
C ARG A 291 -7.69 -1.26 -13.15
N LEU A 292 -8.19 -0.31 -12.35
CA LEU A 292 -7.55 0.13 -11.11
C LEU A 292 -7.65 -0.92 -9.99
N THR A 293 -8.77 -1.62 -9.88
CA THR A 293 -8.98 -2.64 -8.85
C THR A 293 -8.38 -4.00 -9.21
N GLY A 294 -8.08 -4.25 -10.48
CA GLY A 294 -7.70 -5.57 -10.99
C GLY A 294 -8.82 -6.61 -10.91
N ALA A 295 -10.07 -6.19 -10.73
CA ALA A 295 -11.20 -7.09 -10.56
C ALA A 295 -11.50 -7.90 -11.84
N THR A 296 -11.96 -9.15 -11.67
CA THR A 296 -12.41 -9.99 -12.80
C THR A 296 -13.65 -9.42 -13.48
N GLY A 297 -14.47 -8.70 -12.72
CA GLY A 297 -15.58 -7.92 -13.23
C GLY A 297 -16.07 -6.90 -12.22
N VAL A 298 -16.82 -5.93 -12.71
CA VAL A 298 -17.42 -4.83 -11.95
C VAL A 298 -18.85 -4.63 -12.41
N GLN A 299 -19.73 -4.21 -11.50
CA GLN A 299 -21.13 -3.95 -11.79
C GLN A 299 -21.61 -2.76 -10.98
N VAL A 300 -22.42 -1.93 -11.61
CA VAL A 300 -23.23 -0.91 -10.95
C VAL A 300 -24.69 -1.37 -11.02
N VAL A 301 -25.39 -1.31 -9.88
CA VAL A 301 -26.80 -1.65 -9.77
C VAL A 301 -27.52 -0.40 -9.31
N ALA A 302 -28.27 0.27 -10.18
CA ALA A 302 -29.07 1.42 -9.76
C ALA A 302 -30.22 0.96 -8.85
N ARG A 303 -30.71 1.87 -8.00
CA ARG A 303 -31.85 1.61 -7.10
C ARG A 303 -33.12 1.16 -7.83
N GLU A 304 -33.30 1.60 -9.07
CA GLU A 304 -34.39 1.19 -9.98
C GLU A 304 -34.24 -0.24 -10.53
N GLY A 305 -33.15 -0.94 -10.16
CA GLY A 305 -32.84 -2.30 -10.60
C GLY A 305 -32.05 -2.40 -11.90
N ARG A 306 -31.72 -1.27 -12.55
CA ARG A 306 -30.87 -1.26 -13.76
C ARG A 306 -29.47 -1.73 -13.43
N ARG A 307 -28.98 -2.73 -14.15
CA ARG A 307 -27.64 -3.32 -13.95
C ARG A 307 -26.77 -3.09 -15.17
N VAL A 308 -25.56 -2.58 -14.95
CA VAL A 308 -24.53 -2.48 -15.99
C VAL A 308 -23.28 -3.12 -15.45
N ALA A 309 -22.73 -4.07 -16.21
CA ALA A 309 -21.59 -4.87 -15.78
C ALA A 309 -20.54 -4.95 -16.87
N LEU A 310 -19.29 -5.09 -16.44
CA LEU A 310 -18.14 -5.33 -17.31
C LEU A 310 -17.31 -6.49 -16.72
N GLY A 311 -16.99 -7.47 -17.55
CA GLY A 311 -16.29 -8.68 -17.10
C GLY A 311 -17.23 -9.66 -16.39
N TRP A 312 -16.66 -10.55 -15.58
CA TRP A 312 -17.43 -11.58 -14.90
C TRP A 312 -17.81 -11.15 -13.47
N VAL A 313 -19.11 -11.05 -13.23
CA VAL A 313 -19.70 -10.69 -11.92
C VAL A 313 -20.75 -11.73 -11.55
N PRO A 314 -20.64 -12.39 -10.38
CA PRO A 314 -21.68 -13.29 -9.91
C PRO A 314 -23.04 -12.58 -9.77
N PRO A 315 -24.15 -13.27 -10.04
CA PRO A 315 -25.48 -12.70 -9.80
C PRO A 315 -25.65 -12.31 -8.31
N CYS A 316 -26.59 -11.40 -8.06
CA CYS A 316 -26.99 -11.01 -6.71
C CYS A 316 -28.49 -10.81 -6.69
N THR A 317 -29.15 -11.50 -5.76
CA THR A 317 -30.60 -11.46 -5.55
C THR A 317 -30.98 -10.85 -4.20
N MET A 318 -29.99 -10.43 -3.40
CA MET A 318 -30.20 -9.86 -2.08
C MET A 318 -30.99 -8.54 -2.15
N LYS A 319 -32.22 -8.57 -1.63
CA LYS A 319 -33.11 -7.39 -1.60
C LYS A 319 -32.75 -6.40 -0.49
N ASN A 320 -32.39 -6.89 0.69
CA ASN A 320 -32.07 -6.07 1.87
C ASN A 320 -30.55 -6.02 2.14
N CYS A 321 -29.78 -5.73 1.10
CA CYS A 321 -28.32 -5.63 1.22
C CYS A 321 -27.92 -4.46 2.14
N PRO A 322 -27.01 -4.65 3.11
CA PRO A 322 -26.47 -3.56 3.94
C PRO A 322 -25.86 -2.41 3.11
N ALA A 323 -25.34 -2.69 1.91
CA ALA A 323 -24.87 -1.67 0.97
C ALA A 323 -25.93 -0.60 0.66
N TRP A 324 -27.21 -0.97 0.58
CA TRP A 324 -28.28 0.01 0.37
C TRP A 324 -28.52 0.95 1.56
N ARG A 325 -28.00 0.60 2.74
CA ARG A 325 -28.01 1.46 3.94
C ARG A 325 -26.69 2.21 4.14
N GLY A 326 -25.76 2.10 3.19
CA GLY A 326 -24.46 2.75 3.29
C GLY A 326 -23.36 1.90 3.93
N GLU A 327 -23.63 0.62 4.21
CA GLU A 327 -22.66 -0.28 4.84
C GLU A 327 -21.92 -1.12 3.77
N VAL A 328 -20.60 -1.22 3.84
CA VAL A 328 -19.85 -2.09 2.92
C VAL A 328 -20.13 -3.56 3.23
N ALA A 329 -20.51 -4.35 2.22
CA ALA A 329 -20.80 -5.78 2.36
C ALA A 329 -19.92 -6.61 1.43
N GLY A 330 -19.57 -7.85 1.81
CA GLY A 330 -18.69 -8.64 0.96
C GLY A 330 -18.31 -10.01 1.51
N LEU A 331 -17.32 -10.63 0.90
CA LEU A 331 -16.72 -11.87 1.38
C LEU A 331 -15.20 -11.75 1.30
N LYS A 332 -14.54 -12.18 2.39
CA LYS A 332 -13.12 -11.97 2.72
C LYS A 332 -12.80 -10.53 3.09
N ASN A 333 -11.67 -10.35 3.77
CA ASN A 333 -11.24 -9.10 4.39
C ASN A 333 -12.25 -8.61 5.43
N GLY A 334 -12.65 -9.43 6.42
CA GLY A 334 -13.45 -9.03 7.59
C GLY A 334 -14.71 -8.19 7.34
N LEU A 335 -15.27 -8.24 6.12
CA LEU A 335 -16.55 -7.66 5.77
C LEU A 335 -17.67 -8.60 6.24
N PRO A 336 -18.88 -8.08 6.52
CA PRO A 336 -20.03 -8.92 6.84
C PRO A 336 -20.27 -9.93 5.71
N ASP A 337 -20.27 -11.22 6.05
CA ASP A 337 -20.38 -12.31 5.09
C ASP A 337 -21.63 -12.15 4.22
N CYS A 338 -21.40 -12.04 2.92
CA CYS A 338 -22.46 -11.98 1.92
C CYS A 338 -22.80 -13.39 1.43
N PRO A 339 -24.01 -13.94 1.68
CA PRO A 339 -24.40 -15.26 1.16
C PRO A 339 -24.35 -15.33 -0.37
N GLU A 340 -24.62 -14.23 -1.07
CA GLU A 340 -24.55 -14.13 -2.55
C GLU A 340 -23.10 -14.10 -3.09
N ALA A 341 -22.09 -14.17 -2.21
CA ALA A 341 -20.71 -14.29 -2.63
C ALA A 341 -20.30 -15.74 -2.89
N GLU A 342 -21.04 -16.74 -2.39
CA GLU A 342 -20.79 -18.17 -2.61
C GLU A 342 -19.32 -18.59 -2.38
N GLY A 343 -18.65 -18.07 -1.35
CA GLY A 343 -17.25 -18.39 -1.09
C GLY A 343 -16.22 -17.64 -1.96
N ARG A 344 -16.67 -16.80 -2.90
CA ARG A 344 -15.81 -16.02 -3.81
C ARG A 344 -15.60 -14.59 -3.31
N PRO A 345 -14.39 -14.01 -3.46
CA PRO A 345 -14.14 -12.62 -3.09
C PRO A 345 -15.11 -11.68 -3.81
N ARG A 346 -15.88 -10.91 -3.04
CA ARG A 346 -16.84 -9.93 -3.55
C ARG A 346 -16.87 -8.75 -2.58
N ILE A 347 -16.89 -7.54 -3.10
CA ILE A 347 -17.06 -6.32 -2.31
C ILE A 347 -18.16 -5.49 -2.98
N CYS A 348 -19.17 -5.12 -2.20
CA CYS A 348 -20.25 -4.22 -2.61
C CYS A 348 -20.07 -2.90 -1.87
N LEU A 349 -19.84 -1.83 -2.64
CA LEU A 349 -19.66 -0.47 -2.13
C LEU A 349 -20.92 0.35 -2.43
N PRO A 350 -21.46 1.08 -1.45
CA PRO A 350 -22.53 2.04 -1.72
C PRO A 350 -22.03 3.18 -2.60
N LEU A 351 -22.74 3.49 -3.68
CA LEU A 351 -22.51 4.70 -4.47
C LEU A 351 -23.44 5.80 -3.95
N TRP A 352 -22.84 6.86 -3.40
CA TRP A 352 -23.56 7.99 -2.83
C TRP A 352 -23.72 9.13 -3.84
N ALA A 353 -24.86 9.80 -3.79
CA ALA A 353 -25.05 11.10 -4.42
C ALA A 353 -26.03 11.93 -3.60
N LYS A 354 -25.66 13.18 -3.30
CA LYS A 354 -26.50 14.14 -2.55
C LYS A 354 -27.00 13.60 -1.19
N GLY A 355 -26.16 12.84 -0.48
CA GLY A 355 -26.46 12.32 0.85
C GLY A 355 -27.31 11.04 0.87
N GLU A 356 -27.57 10.40 -0.28
CA GLU A 356 -28.28 9.13 -0.36
C GLU A 356 -27.52 8.09 -1.20
N VAL A 357 -27.72 6.81 -0.89
CA VAL A 357 -27.22 5.71 -1.73
C VAL A 357 -28.09 5.58 -2.98
N VAL A 358 -27.47 5.76 -4.14
CA VAL A 358 -28.12 5.73 -5.47
C VAL A 358 -27.83 4.45 -6.26
N ALA A 359 -26.72 3.76 -6.00
CA ALA A 359 -26.35 2.51 -6.66
C ALA A 359 -25.41 1.61 -5.83
#